data_AF-A0A6B3I0N6-F1
#
_entry.id   AF-A0A6B3I0N6-F1
#
_cell.length_a   1.000
_cell.length_b   1.000
_cell.length_c   1.000
_cell.angle_alpha   90.00
_cell.angle_beta   90.00
_cell.angle_gamma   90.00
#
_symmetry.space_group_name_H-M   'P 1'
#
loop_
_entity.id
_entity.type
_entity.pdbx_description
1 polymer ?
#
loop_
_entity_poly.entity_id
_entity_poly.type
_entity_poly.pdbx_seq_one_letter_code
_entity_poly.pdbx_strand_id
1 'polypeptide(L)'
;DSPTSDGLPVTGIGRDKASLIWFKALTTKFTSTTNYAAARTGTLAVASELYGATSPEYAAVAHAWAGINVGARPGGGDPDPGGKVFENNTVVNIPDAGAAVTSTVNVTGVTGNAPSTLKVDVNITHTYRGDLVIDLVAPDGTAYRLK
;
A
#
# COMPACT_ATOMS: atom_id res chain seq x y z
N ASP A 1 5.64 -21.03 -13.82
CA ASP A 1 4.79 -20.16 -13.00
C ASP A 1 3.33 -20.52 -13.14
N SER A 2 2.68 -20.82 -12.03
CA SER A 2 1.23 -20.93 -11.97
C SER A 2 0.69 -19.50 -11.78
N PRO A 3 -0.06 -18.94 -12.75
CA PRO A 3 -0.56 -17.58 -12.61
C PRO A 3 -1.63 -17.52 -11.51
N THR A 4 -1.65 -16.42 -10.74
CA THR A 4 -2.79 -16.07 -9.89
C THR A 4 -4.00 -15.74 -10.77
N SER A 5 -5.21 -15.79 -10.22
CA SER A 5 -6.44 -15.49 -10.96
C SER A 5 -6.49 -14.08 -11.54
N ASP A 6 -5.70 -13.15 -10.98
CA ASP A 6 -5.58 -11.77 -11.42
C ASP A 6 -4.28 -11.48 -12.20
N GLY A 7 -3.39 -12.47 -12.37
CA GLY A 7 -2.11 -12.30 -13.06
C GLY A 7 -1.07 -11.47 -12.31
N LEU A 8 -1.32 -11.12 -11.04
CA LEU A 8 -0.48 -10.25 -10.22
C LEU A 8 0.34 -11.04 -9.17
N PRO A 9 1.58 -10.65 -8.88
CA PRO A 9 2.44 -11.38 -7.94
C PRO A 9 1.90 -11.37 -6.50
N VAL A 10 2.36 -12.33 -5.68
CA VAL A 10 2.06 -12.39 -4.23
C VAL A 10 3.38 -12.47 -3.47
N THR A 11 3.70 -11.42 -2.71
CA THR A 11 4.88 -11.39 -1.85
C THR A 11 4.62 -12.21 -0.58
N GLY A 12 5.51 -13.17 -0.31
CA GLY A 12 5.42 -14.00 0.89
C GLY A 12 5.80 -13.26 2.19
N ILE A 13 5.15 -13.62 3.29
CA ILE A 13 5.42 -13.08 4.64
C ILE A 13 6.31 -13.97 5.51
N GLY A 14 6.80 -15.09 4.95
CA GLY A 14 7.50 -16.13 5.69
C GLY A 14 6.58 -17.13 6.40
N ARG A 15 7.07 -18.35 6.64
CA ARG A 15 6.28 -19.47 7.16
C ARG A 15 5.79 -19.24 8.59
N ASP A 16 6.61 -18.65 9.45
CA ASP A 16 6.28 -18.46 10.86
C ASP A 16 5.12 -17.46 11.04
N LYS A 17 5.15 -16.35 10.29
CA LYS A 17 4.05 -15.39 10.32
C LYS A 17 2.77 -15.97 9.71
N ALA A 18 2.90 -16.70 8.60
CA ALA A 18 1.75 -17.34 7.95
C ALA A 18 1.08 -18.39 8.84
N SER A 19 1.87 -19.26 9.49
CA SER A 19 1.34 -20.28 10.39
C SER A 19 0.68 -19.66 11.62
N LEU A 20 1.24 -18.59 12.18
CA LEU A 20 0.65 -17.86 13.30
C LEU A 20 -0.71 -17.24 12.95
N ILE A 21 -0.83 -16.60 11.78
CA ILE A 21 -2.09 -16.02 11.31
C ILE A 21 -3.16 -17.11 11.14
N TRP A 22 -2.82 -18.21 10.44
CA TRP A 22 -3.76 -19.30 10.21
C TRP A 22 -4.17 -19.99 11.51
N PHE A 23 -3.24 -20.25 12.42
CA PHE A 23 -3.53 -20.86 13.71
C PHE A 23 -4.48 -20.00 14.55
N LYS A 24 -4.23 -18.69 14.65
CA LYS A 24 -5.13 -17.77 15.36
C LYS A 24 -6.48 -17.64 14.66
N ALA A 25 -6.54 -17.59 13.33
CA ALA A 25 -7.81 -17.50 12.60
C ALA A 25 -8.66 -18.75 12.82
N LEU A 26 -8.05 -19.94 12.74
CA LEU A 26 -8.70 -21.22 12.99
C LEU A 26 -9.28 -21.32 14.40
N THR A 27 -8.56 -20.80 15.40
CA THR A 27 -8.96 -20.94 16.81
C THR A 27 -9.89 -19.83 17.31
N THR A 28 -9.94 -18.66 16.65
CA THR A 28 -10.68 -17.50 17.17
C THR A 28 -11.73 -16.92 16.22
N LYS A 29 -11.61 -17.17 14.91
CA LYS A 29 -12.50 -16.58 13.90
C LYS A 29 -13.31 -17.61 13.13
N PHE A 30 -12.82 -18.85 13.02
CA PHE A 30 -13.48 -19.88 12.23
C PHE A 30 -14.47 -20.71 13.05
N THR A 31 -15.45 -21.23 12.35
CA THR A 31 -16.53 -22.11 12.82
C THR A 31 -16.65 -23.31 11.88
N SER A 32 -17.49 -24.29 12.24
CA SER A 32 -17.78 -25.46 11.38
C SER A 32 -18.40 -25.11 10.03
N THR A 33 -18.92 -23.90 9.85
CA THR A 33 -19.56 -23.43 8.61
C THR A 33 -18.73 -22.39 7.85
N THR A 34 -17.46 -22.21 8.21
CA THR A 34 -16.59 -21.22 7.56
C THR A 34 -16.29 -21.60 6.11
N ASN A 35 -16.70 -20.75 5.18
CA ASN A 35 -16.38 -20.84 3.75
C ASN A 35 -15.17 -19.94 3.38
N TYR A 36 -14.75 -19.93 2.12
CA TYR A 36 -13.58 -19.14 1.69
C TYR A 36 -13.70 -17.64 1.95
N ALA A 37 -14.88 -17.05 1.73
CA ALA A 37 -15.09 -15.62 1.99
C ALA A 37 -14.95 -15.30 3.49
N ALA A 38 -15.53 -16.14 4.35
CA ALA A 38 -15.39 -16.01 5.80
C ALA A 38 -13.95 -16.28 6.28
N ALA A 39 -13.26 -17.23 5.66
CA ALA A 39 -11.85 -17.52 5.96
C ALA A 39 -10.93 -16.33 5.62
N ARG A 40 -11.19 -15.65 4.49
CA ARG A 40 -10.53 -14.39 4.14
C ARG A 40 -10.76 -13.33 5.22
N THR A 41 -12.01 -13.12 5.63
CA THR A 41 -12.32 -12.15 6.69
C THR A 41 -11.60 -12.47 7.99
N GLY A 42 -11.61 -13.74 8.43
CA GLY A 42 -10.97 -14.14 9.69
C GLY A 42 -9.44 -14.00 9.67
N THR A 43 -8.79 -14.41 8.59
CA THR A 43 -7.33 -14.28 8.45
C THR A 43 -6.88 -12.82 8.33
N LEU A 44 -7.64 -11.97 7.64
CA LEU A 44 -7.36 -10.52 7.58
C LEU A 44 -7.56 -9.83 8.93
N ALA A 45 -8.60 -10.20 9.69
CA ALA A 45 -8.81 -9.69 11.04
C ALA A 45 -7.61 -10.02 11.95
N VAL A 46 -7.15 -11.26 11.92
CA VAL A 46 -5.97 -11.69 12.70
C VAL A 46 -4.69 -10.99 12.23
N ALA A 47 -4.48 -10.85 10.93
CA ALA A 47 -3.32 -10.12 10.40
C ALA A 47 -3.33 -8.66 10.88
N SER A 48 -4.50 -8.01 10.87
CA SER A 48 -4.68 -6.65 11.40
C SER A 48 -4.43 -6.59 12.91
N GLU A 49 -4.86 -7.57 13.68
CA GLU A 49 -4.65 -7.63 15.14
C GLU A 49 -3.16 -7.83 15.50
N LEU A 50 -2.43 -8.64 14.73
CA LEU A 50 -1.03 -8.96 14.97
C LEU A 50 -0.07 -7.86 14.49
N TYR A 51 -0.35 -7.26 13.35
CA TYR A 51 0.60 -6.42 12.62
C TYR A 51 0.04 -5.04 12.24
N GLY A 52 -1.27 -4.83 12.32
CA GLY A 52 -1.97 -3.60 11.90
C GLY A 52 -2.61 -3.70 10.51
N ALA A 53 -3.71 -2.99 10.30
CA ALA A 53 -4.46 -3.01 9.03
C ALA A 53 -3.69 -2.42 7.84
N THR A 54 -2.71 -1.55 8.10
CA THR A 54 -1.82 -0.93 7.10
C THR A 54 -0.49 -1.66 6.94
N SER A 55 -0.34 -2.84 7.55
CA SER A 55 0.92 -3.60 7.52
C SER A 55 1.16 -4.33 6.20
N PRO A 56 2.43 -4.58 5.83
CA PRO A 56 2.78 -5.46 4.72
C PRO A 56 2.17 -6.87 4.86
N GLU A 57 2.04 -7.37 6.08
CA GLU A 57 1.45 -8.69 6.37
C GLU A 57 -0.04 -8.72 6.03
N TYR A 58 -0.81 -7.70 6.41
CA TYR A 58 -2.21 -7.58 6.05
C TYR A 58 -2.39 -7.54 4.53
N ALA A 59 -1.60 -6.69 3.85
CA ALA A 59 -1.64 -6.57 2.39
C ALA A 59 -1.31 -7.89 1.69
N ALA A 60 -0.25 -8.58 2.11
CA ALA A 60 0.14 -9.86 1.55
C ALA A 60 -0.92 -10.96 1.75
N VAL A 61 -1.58 -11.02 2.91
CA VAL A 61 -2.71 -11.94 3.13
C VAL A 61 -3.88 -11.61 2.19
N ALA A 62 -4.20 -10.33 2.02
CA ALA A 62 -5.26 -9.91 1.10
C ALA A 62 -4.94 -10.25 -0.36
N HIS A 63 -3.69 -10.07 -0.77
CA HIS A 63 -3.19 -10.42 -2.11
C HIS A 63 -3.22 -11.93 -2.36
N ALA A 64 -2.85 -12.75 -1.36
CA ALA A 64 -2.91 -14.20 -1.47
C ALA A 64 -4.36 -14.69 -1.70
N TRP A 65 -5.33 -14.12 -1.00
CA TRP A 65 -6.75 -14.43 -1.22
C TRP A 65 -7.27 -13.95 -2.58
N ALA A 66 -6.89 -12.74 -3.01
CA ALA A 66 -7.27 -12.23 -4.32
C ALA A 66 -6.67 -13.06 -5.45
N GLY A 67 -5.44 -13.55 -5.28
CA GLY A 67 -4.77 -14.39 -6.27
C GLY A 67 -5.40 -15.77 -6.47
N ILE A 68 -6.32 -16.18 -5.59
CA ILE A 68 -7.18 -17.36 -5.74
C ILE A 68 -8.64 -17.01 -5.97
N ASN A 69 -8.91 -15.79 -6.47
CA ASN A 69 -10.22 -15.26 -6.78
C ASN A 69 -11.19 -15.16 -5.58
N VAL A 70 -10.66 -14.85 -4.39
CA VAL A 70 -11.48 -14.62 -3.20
C VAL A 70 -11.29 -13.19 -2.73
N GLY A 71 -12.24 -12.34 -3.11
CA GLY A 71 -12.24 -10.90 -2.79
C GLY A 71 -11.20 -10.10 -3.59
N ALA A 72 -11.29 -8.78 -3.47
CA ALA A 72 -10.40 -7.85 -4.17
C ALA A 72 -9.10 -7.58 -3.39
N ARG A 73 -8.07 -7.11 -4.09
CA ARG A 73 -6.88 -6.54 -3.46
C ARG A 73 -7.21 -5.17 -2.83
N PRO A 74 -6.61 -4.80 -1.68
CA PRO A 74 -6.73 -3.45 -1.15
C PRO A 74 -6.13 -2.43 -2.13
N GLY A 75 -6.71 -1.24 -2.27
CA GLY A 75 -6.10 -0.14 -3.03
C GLY A 75 -6.43 -0.02 -4.52
N GLY A 76 -7.32 -0.86 -5.08
CA GLY A 76 -7.94 -0.58 -6.38
C GLY A 76 -6.97 -0.29 -7.53
N GLY A 77 -5.96 -1.12 -7.71
CA GLY A 77 -4.96 -0.98 -8.76
C GLY A 77 -3.65 -1.57 -8.28
N ASP A 78 -3.24 -2.65 -8.94
CA ASP A 78 -1.92 -3.27 -8.93
C ASP A 78 -1.07 -3.16 -7.63
N PRO A 79 -0.86 -4.25 -6.88
CA PRO A 79 0.21 -4.27 -5.92
C PRO A 79 1.52 -4.47 -6.66
N ASP A 80 2.19 -3.34 -6.89
CA ASP A 80 3.62 -3.32 -7.16
C ASP A 80 4.33 -4.28 -6.18
N PRO A 81 5.29 -5.11 -6.64
CA PRO A 81 5.83 -6.22 -5.86
C PRO A 81 6.69 -5.67 -4.72
N GLY A 82 6.07 -5.38 -3.58
CA GLY A 82 6.76 -5.12 -2.31
C GLY A 82 7.20 -3.68 -2.02
N GLY A 83 6.59 -2.67 -2.63
CA GLY A 83 6.83 -1.27 -2.25
C GLY A 83 6.06 -0.87 -0.98
N LYS A 84 6.74 -0.31 0.02
CA LYS A 84 6.06 0.48 1.07
C LYS A 84 5.48 1.75 0.42
N VAL A 85 4.21 2.03 0.67
CA VAL A 85 3.57 3.30 0.27
C VAL A 85 3.67 4.28 1.44
N PHE A 86 4.00 5.53 1.12
CA PHE A 86 4.04 6.64 2.06
C PHE A 86 3.16 7.75 1.50
N GLU A 87 2.31 8.33 2.35
CA GLU A 87 1.36 9.35 1.95
C GLU A 87 1.29 10.49 2.96
N ASN A 88 0.86 11.66 2.48
CA ASN A 88 0.45 12.78 3.31
C ASN A 88 -0.87 13.33 2.75
N ASN A 89 -1.95 13.16 3.53
CA ASN A 89 -3.30 13.58 3.16
C ASN A 89 -3.68 14.96 3.71
N THR A 90 -2.73 15.68 4.31
CA THR A 90 -2.95 17.04 4.82
C THR A 90 -3.05 18.01 3.65
N VAL A 91 -4.15 18.74 3.59
CA VAL A 91 -4.36 19.77 2.57
C VAL A 91 -3.40 20.93 2.81
N VAL A 92 -2.61 21.24 1.79
CA VAL A 92 -1.73 22.42 1.75
C VAL A 92 -2.30 23.41 0.74
N ASN A 93 -2.62 24.61 1.20
CA ASN A 93 -3.12 25.66 0.33
C ASN A 93 -1.99 26.19 -0.56
N ILE A 94 -2.22 26.19 -1.87
CA ILE A 94 -1.30 26.78 -2.85
C ILE A 94 -1.74 28.24 -3.06
N PRO A 95 -0.92 29.25 -2.71
CA PRO A 95 -1.28 30.64 -2.90
C PRO A 95 -1.18 31.04 -4.37
N ASP A 96 -2.12 31.85 -4.83
CA ASP A 96 -2.06 32.49 -6.14
C ASP A 96 -0.97 33.57 -6.14
N ALA A 97 -0.06 33.54 -7.13
CA ALA A 97 1.09 34.43 -7.27
C ALA A 97 1.94 34.61 -5.97
N GLY A 98 2.04 33.55 -5.15
CA GLY A 98 2.73 33.58 -3.86
C GLY A 98 4.04 32.78 -3.81
N ALA A 99 4.63 32.71 -2.62
CA ALA A 99 5.77 31.84 -2.37
C ALA A 99 5.39 30.37 -2.55
N ALA A 100 6.34 29.56 -3.03
CA ALA A 100 6.15 28.12 -3.14
C ALA A 100 5.83 27.50 -1.77
N VAL A 101 4.90 26.53 -1.78
CA VAL A 101 4.53 25.76 -0.60
C VAL A 101 5.11 24.36 -0.67
N THR A 102 5.35 23.76 0.49
CA THR A 102 5.89 22.39 0.60
C THR A 102 4.88 21.49 1.28
N SER A 103 4.64 20.32 0.68
CA SER A 103 3.91 19.21 1.31
C SER A 103 4.88 18.05 1.53
N THR A 104 5.12 17.71 2.80
CA THR A 104 6.14 16.72 3.18
C THR A 104 5.51 15.33 3.33
N VAL A 105 6.09 14.32 2.70
CA VAL A 105 5.79 12.90 2.97
C VAL A 105 6.97 12.30 3.72
N ASN A 106 6.73 11.78 4.93
CA ASN A 106 7.78 11.16 5.73
C ASN A 106 7.98 9.70 5.33
N VAL A 107 9.07 9.44 4.61
CA VAL A 107 9.48 8.09 4.21
C VAL A 107 10.45 7.53 5.26
N THR A 108 10.00 6.56 6.06
CA THR A 108 10.80 5.97 7.15
C THR A 108 10.86 4.44 7.08
N GLY A 109 11.91 3.87 7.68
CA GLY A 109 12.09 2.42 7.75
C GLY A 109 12.39 1.76 6.40
N VAL A 110 12.84 2.52 5.40
CA VAL A 110 13.35 2.02 4.12
C VAL A 110 14.81 2.43 4.05
N THR A 111 15.70 1.47 3.83
CA THR A 111 17.13 1.70 3.66
C THR A 111 17.49 1.64 2.17
N GLY A 112 18.50 2.41 1.75
CA GLY A 112 18.94 2.48 0.36
C GLY A 112 18.24 3.58 -0.45
N ASN A 113 18.51 3.60 -1.77
CA ASN A 113 17.98 4.58 -2.70
C ASN A 113 16.58 4.19 -3.19
N ALA A 114 15.78 5.19 -3.61
CA ALA A 114 14.51 4.95 -4.29
C ALA A 114 14.73 4.15 -5.59
N PRO A 115 13.87 3.16 -5.91
CA PRO A 115 14.00 2.39 -7.14
C PRO A 115 13.63 3.27 -8.35
N SER A 116 14.25 2.98 -9.51
CA SER A 116 13.96 3.70 -10.76
C SER A 116 12.50 3.56 -11.24
N THR A 117 11.78 2.56 -10.75
CA THR A 117 10.37 2.30 -11.06
C THR A 117 9.40 2.99 -10.10
N LEU A 118 9.90 3.71 -9.08
CA LEU A 118 9.07 4.38 -8.08
C LEU A 118 8.00 5.25 -8.74
N LYS A 119 6.76 5.09 -8.29
CA LYS A 119 5.63 5.93 -8.69
C LYS A 119 5.36 6.98 -7.62
N VAL A 120 5.03 8.18 -8.08
CA VAL A 120 4.66 9.30 -7.21
C VAL A 120 3.34 9.85 -7.71
N ASP A 121 2.33 9.75 -6.87
CA ASP A 121 1.00 10.31 -7.12
C ASP A 121 0.88 11.69 -6.48
N VAL A 122 0.42 12.65 -7.27
CA VAL A 122 0.22 14.03 -6.83
C VAL A 122 -1.23 14.42 -7.05
N ASN A 123 -1.95 14.66 -5.96
CA ASN A 123 -3.32 15.14 -6.00
C ASN A 123 -3.37 16.64 -5.73
N ILE A 124 -3.63 17.44 -6.78
CA ILE A 124 -3.74 18.89 -6.69
C ILE A 124 -5.11 19.34 -7.18
N THR A 125 -5.70 20.26 -6.43
CA THR A 125 -6.84 21.06 -6.86
C THR A 125 -6.41 22.52 -6.90
N HIS A 126 -6.45 23.13 -8.09
CA HIS A 126 -6.15 24.55 -8.28
C HIS A 126 -6.96 25.07 -9.46
N THR A 127 -7.37 26.35 -9.40
CA THR A 127 -8.20 27.00 -10.43
C THR A 127 -7.42 27.25 -11.72
N TYR A 128 -6.12 27.49 -11.62
CA TYR A 128 -5.20 27.63 -12.74
C TYR A 128 -4.15 26.53 -12.63
N ARG A 129 -4.20 25.52 -13.49
CA ARG A 129 -3.22 24.41 -13.48
C ARG A 129 -2.07 24.61 -14.48
N GLY A 130 -2.20 25.61 -15.36
CA GLY A 130 -1.27 25.86 -16.46
C GLY A 130 0.03 26.56 -16.03
N ASP A 131 0.01 27.18 -14.87
CA ASP A 131 1.10 27.92 -14.24
C ASP A 131 1.76 27.16 -13.08
N LEU A 132 1.18 26.02 -12.67
CA LEU A 132 1.75 25.20 -11.63
C LEU A 132 3.06 24.57 -12.08
N VAL A 133 4.11 24.86 -11.32
CA VAL A 133 5.37 24.14 -11.33
C VAL A 133 5.39 23.20 -10.14
N ILE A 134 5.68 21.91 -10.40
CA ILE A 134 5.73 20.89 -9.36
C ILE A 134 7.08 20.21 -9.40
N ASP A 135 7.85 20.39 -8.33
CA ASP A 135 9.12 19.73 -8.11
C ASP A 135 9.00 18.74 -6.95
N LEU A 136 9.42 17.50 -7.18
CA LEU A 136 9.66 16.52 -6.13
C LEU A 136 11.09 16.70 -5.63
N VAL A 137 11.25 17.06 -4.36
CA VAL A 137 12.57 17.27 -3.75
C VAL A 137 12.93 16.05 -2.90
N ALA A 138 14.05 15.40 -3.22
CA ALA A 138 14.59 14.28 -2.47
C ALA A 138 15.34 14.76 -1.20
N PRO A 139 15.59 13.89 -0.21
CA PRO A 139 16.28 14.26 1.03
C PRO A 139 17.71 14.80 0.84
N ASP A 140 18.35 14.49 -0.29
CA ASP A 140 19.66 15.03 -0.68
C ASP A 140 19.58 16.44 -1.28
N GLY A 141 18.38 17.00 -1.43
CA GLY A 141 18.11 18.29 -2.04
C GLY A 141 17.92 18.26 -3.56
N THR A 142 18.05 17.09 -4.20
CA THR A 142 17.85 16.97 -5.65
C THR A 142 16.38 17.18 -6.00
N ALA A 143 16.10 18.03 -7.00
CA ALA A 143 14.75 18.29 -7.47
C ALA A 143 14.45 17.55 -8.79
N TYR A 144 13.28 16.94 -8.86
CA TYR A 144 12.74 16.25 -10.03
C TYR A 144 11.46 16.95 -10.50
N ARG A 145 11.49 17.51 -11.70
CA ARG A 145 10.34 18.19 -12.30
C ARG A 145 9.26 17.18 -12.67
N LEU A 146 8.09 17.32 -12.05
CA LEU A 146 6.91 16.49 -12.36
C LEU A 146 5.96 17.19 -13.33
N LYS A 147 5.92 18.53 -13.27
CA LYS A 147 5.14 19.39 -14.17
C LYS A 147 5.76 20.77 -14.28
#